data_AF-A0A7X6P6A7-F1
#
_entry.id   AF-A0A7X6P6A7-F1
#
_cell.length_a   1.000
_cell.length_b   1.000
_cell.length_c   1.000
_cell.angle_alpha   90.00
_cell.angle_beta   90.00
_cell.angle_gamma   90.00
#
_symmetry.space_group_name_H-M   'P 1'
#
loop_
_entity.id
_entity.type
_entity.pdbx_description
1 polymer ?
#
loop_
_entity_poly.entity_id
_entity_poly.type
_entity_poly.pdbx_seq_one_letter_code
_entity_poly.pdbx_strand_id
1 'polypeptide(L)'
;MLPRRKMIVIFFVISIGLFALSYQPSPTSASADFIFLVDSTEDLPDFAPGNTVCSVGHKTDGPCTLRAAITEANLNIENKPVKILLSPGIYT
;
A
#
# COMPACT_ATOMS: atom_id res chain seq x y z
N MET A 1 -18.45 36.87 42.37
CA MET A 1 -17.69 37.16 41.14
C MET A 1 -16.35 36.44 41.21
N LEU A 2 -16.08 35.49 40.31
CA LEU A 2 -14.76 34.85 40.25
C LEU A 2 -13.72 35.87 39.72
N PRO A 3 -12.51 35.92 40.28
CA PRO A 3 -11.47 36.83 39.80
C PRO A 3 -11.10 36.52 38.35
N ARG A 4 -10.92 37.57 37.53
CA ARG A 4 -10.64 37.49 36.07
C ARG A 4 -9.60 36.43 35.69
N ARG A 5 -8.55 36.26 36.52
CA ARG A 5 -7.49 35.26 36.31
C ARG A 5 -7.99 33.81 36.35
N LYS A 6 -8.94 33.48 37.24
CA LYS A 6 -9.55 32.13 37.30
C LYS A 6 -10.46 31.89 36.10
N MET A 7 -11.14 32.92 35.61
CA MET A 7 -12.02 32.83 34.44
C MET A 7 -11.23 32.52 33.15
N ILE A 8 -10.06 33.13 32.96
CA ILE A 8 -9.17 32.88 31.82
C ILE A 8 -8.66 31.42 31.83
N VAL A 9 -8.27 30.90 33.00
CA VAL A 9 -7.78 29.51 33.12
C VAL A 9 -8.89 28.51 32.77
N ILE A 10 -10.11 28.73 33.30
CA ILE A 10 -11.26 27.87 33.01
C ILE A 10 -11.56 27.85 31.51
N PHE A 11 -11.52 29.02 30.85
CA PHE A 11 -11.75 29.11 29.41
C PHE A 11 -10.71 28.35 28.58
N PHE A 12 -9.43 28.42 28.97
CA PHE A 12 -8.35 27.68 28.32
C PHE A 12 -8.51 26.17 28.49
N VAL A 13 -8.84 25.70 29.69
CA VAL A 13 -9.06 24.26 29.97
C VAL A 13 -10.24 23.72 29.18
N ILE A 14 -11.34 24.47 29.11
CA ILE A 14 -12.53 24.08 28.34
C ILE A 14 -12.20 24.01 26.84
N SER A 15 -11.49 25.02 26.31
CA SER A 15 -11.08 25.04 24.89
C SER A 15 -10.17 23.86 24.52
N ILE A 16 -9.21 23.52 25.38
CA ILE A 16 -8.32 22.37 25.16
C ILE A 16 -9.11 21.05 25.23
N GLY A 17 -10.02 20.91 26.20
CA GLY A 17 -10.88 19.73 26.32
C GLY A 17 -11.79 19.54 25.10
N LEU A 18 -12.38 20.62 24.59
CA LEU A 18 -13.19 20.60 23.37
C LEU A 18 -12.36 20.20 22.14
N PHE A 19 -11.14 20.73 22.01
CA PHE A 19 -10.25 20.39 20.91
C PHE A 19 -9.80 18.92 20.93
N ALA A 20 -9.53 18.38 22.12
CA ALA A 20 -9.21 16.97 22.28
C ALA A 20 -10.39 16.05 21.92
N LEU A 21 -11.63 16.46 22.23
CA LEU A 21 -12.83 15.70 21.84
C LEU A 21 -13.07 15.69 20.31
N SER A 22 -12.62 16.74 19.61
CA SER A 22 -12.71 16.82 18.14
C SER A 22 -11.62 16.03 17.41
N TYR A 23 -10.68 15.41 18.12
CA TYR A 23 -9.64 14.59 17.50
C TYR A 23 -10.21 13.21 17.14
N GLN A 24 -10.67 13.07 15.90
CA GLN A 24 -11.00 11.77 15.31
C GLN A 24 -9.77 11.29 14.54
N PRO A 25 -9.00 10.30 15.05
CA PRO A 25 -7.92 9.72 14.27
C PRO A 25 -8.54 9.06 13.03
N SER A 26 -8.18 9.53 11.84
CA SER A 26 -8.57 8.86 10.61
C SER A 26 -8.01 7.43 10.64
N PRO A 27 -8.82 6.40 10.31
CA PRO A 27 -8.27 5.07 10.15
C PRO A 27 -7.21 5.12 9.05
N THR A 28 -5.97 4.75 9.40
CA THR A 28 -4.97 4.40 8.40
C THR A 28 -5.44 3.10 7.77
N SER A 29 -6.05 3.18 6.59
CA SER A 29 -6.22 2.01 5.74
C SER A 29 -4.85 1.64 5.21
N ALA A 30 -4.36 0.43 5.51
CA ALA A 30 -3.27 -0.15 4.75
C ALA A 30 -3.72 -0.20 3.28
N SER A 31 -2.97 0.41 2.36
CA SER A 31 -3.25 0.21 0.93
C SER A 31 -3.19 -1.30 0.67
N ALA A 32 -4.20 -1.84 -0.01
CA ALA A 32 -4.16 -3.25 -0.42
C ALA A 32 -2.81 -3.51 -1.09
N ASP A 33 -2.07 -4.48 -0.54
CA ASP A 33 -0.77 -4.84 -1.09
C ASP A 33 -0.95 -5.28 -2.54
N PHE A 34 -0.09 -4.80 -3.41
CA PHE A 34 -0.09 -5.25 -4.79
C PHE A 34 0.69 -6.58 -4.85
N ILE A 35 -0.01 -7.67 -5.12
CA ILE A 35 0.53 -9.04 -4.99
C ILE A 35 0.68 -9.67 -6.37
N PHE A 36 1.89 -10.11 -6.70
CA PHE A 36 2.15 -11.01 -7.81
C PHE A 36 2.42 -12.42 -7.29
N LEU A 37 1.68 -13.40 -7.80
CA LEU A 37 1.90 -14.81 -7.53
C LEU A 37 2.68 -15.41 -8.70
N VAL A 38 3.95 -15.74 -8.46
CA VAL A 38 4.80 -16.41 -9.44
C VAL A 38 4.47 -17.90 -9.43
N ASP A 39 3.91 -18.38 -10.53
CA ASP A 39 3.44 -19.76 -10.70
C ASP A 39 4.25 -20.55 -11.73
N SER A 40 5.18 -19.91 -12.44
CA SER A 40 6.14 -20.55 -13.33
C SER A 40 7.58 -20.33 -12.86
N THR A 41 8.36 -21.40 -12.95
CA THR A 41 9.81 -21.38 -12.66
C THR A 41 10.66 -20.98 -13.87
N GLU A 42 10.05 -20.81 -15.05
CA GLU A 42 10.75 -20.35 -16.26
C GLU A 42 11.20 -18.89 -16.13
N ASP A 43 12.19 -18.52 -16.93
CA ASP A 43 12.75 -17.16 -16.95
C ASP A 43 12.41 -16.42 -18.25
N LEU A 44 11.15 -15.95 -18.33
CA LEU A 44 10.60 -15.25 -19.50
C LEU A 44 10.15 -13.83 -19.14
N PRO A 45 10.20 -12.87 -20.07
CA PRO A 45 9.73 -11.50 -19.84
C PRO A 45 8.21 -11.41 -19.83
N ASP A 46 7.68 -10.38 -19.16
CA ASP A 46 6.27 -10.02 -19.25
C ASP A 46 5.87 -9.66 -20.70
N PHE A 47 4.66 -10.04 -21.11
CA PHE A 47 4.16 -9.74 -22.45
C PHE A 47 3.81 -8.26 -22.65
N ALA A 48 3.28 -7.59 -21.62
CA ALA A 48 2.84 -6.20 -21.67
C ALA A 48 3.31 -5.40 -20.44
N PRO A 49 4.61 -5.07 -20.35
CA PRO A 49 5.20 -4.38 -19.21
C PRO A 49 4.46 -3.10 -18.78
N GLY A 50 4.21 -2.96 -17.49
CA GLY A 50 3.57 -1.80 -16.86
C GLY A 50 2.04 -1.80 -16.98
N ASN A 51 1.43 -2.92 -17.37
CA ASN A 51 -0.02 -3.07 -17.44
C ASN A 51 -0.63 -3.55 -16.10
N THR A 52 0.17 -3.70 -15.04
CA THR A 52 -0.22 -4.19 -13.71
C THR A 52 -0.64 -5.67 -13.68
N VAL A 53 -0.28 -6.46 -14.69
CA VAL A 53 -0.62 -7.88 -14.80
C VAL A 53 0.63 -8.66 -15.17
N CYS A 54 1.09 -9.53 -14.27
CA CYS A 54 2.17 -10.46 -14.56
C CYS A 54 1.66 -11.58 -15.47
N SER A 55 2.09 -11.60 -16.73
CA SER A 55 1.61 -12.57 -17.72
C SER A 55 2.60 -12.72 -18.88
N VAL A 56 3.14 -13.92 -19.05
CA VAL A 56 4.03 -14.26 -20.16
C VAL A 56 3.22 -14.74 -21.38
N GLY A 57 3.64 -14.33 -22.57
CA GLY A 57 3.07 -14.78 -23.86
C GLY A 57 1.69 -14.20 -24.22
N HIS A 58 0.96 -13.65 -23.23
CA HIS A 58 -0.37 -13.07 -23.39
C HIS A 58 -0.50 -11.80 -22.55
N LYS A 59 -1.39 -10.88 -22.94
CA LYS A 59 -1.64 -9.64 -22.17
C LYS A 59 -2.19 -9.90 -20.77
N THR A 60 -2.95 -10.98 -20.60
CA THR A 60 -3.50 -11.48 -19.34
C THR A 60 -3.53 -13.00 -19.38
N ASP A 61 -3.70 -13.64 -18.21
CA ASP A 61 -3.94 -15.09 -18.06
C ASP A 61 -2.81 -16.02 -18.57
N GLY A 62 -1.65 -15.47 -18.92
CA GLY A 62 -0.41 -16.22 -19.11
C GLY A 62 0.25 -16.55 -17.76
N PRO A 63 1.25 -17.45 -17.75
CA PRO A 63 1.98 -17.77 -16.54
C PRO A 63 2.76 -16.54 -16.05
N CYS A 64 2.93 -16.43 -14.74
CA CYS A 64 3.74 -15.40 -14.10
C CYS A 64 5.11 -15.96 -13.72
N THR A 65 6.16 -15.43 -14.33
CA THR A 65 7.56 -15.74 -14.01
C THR A 65 8.13 -14.72 -13.03
N LEU A 66 9.24 -15.06 -12.36
CA LEU A 66 9.92 -14.13 -11.45
C LEU A 66 10.36 -12.85 -12.17
N ARG A 67 10.91 -12.97 -13.39
CA ARG A 67 11.33 -11.83 -14.20
C ARG A 67 10.14 -10.93 -14.56
N ALA A 68 9.01 -11.50 -14.99
CA ALA A 68 7.81 -10.73 -15.29
C ALA A 68 7.28 -9.97 -14.06
N ALA A 69 7.19 -10.64 -12.91
CA ALA A 69 6.75 -10.01 -11.66
C ALA A 69 7.66 -8.85 -11.22
N ILE A 70 8.98 -9.00 -11.36
CA ILE A 70 9.95 -7.94 -11.08
C ILE A 70 9.80 -6.78 -12.07
N THR A 71 9.58 -7.07 -13.35
CA THR A 71 9.33 -6.03 -14.37
C THR A 71 8.10 -5.19 -14.01
N GLU A 72 6.98 -5.82 -13.69
CA GLU A 72 5.78 -5.10 -13.26
C GLU A 72 5.99 -4.32 -11.96
N ALA A 73 6.69 -4.91 -10.98
CA ALA A 73 6.99 -4.23 -9.72
C ALA A 73 7.85 -2.97 -9.93
N ASN A 74 8.83 -3.02 -10.82
CA ASN A 74 9.69 -1.87 -11.16
C ASN A 74 8.93 -0.76 -11.91
N LEU A 75 7.89 -1.14 -12.67
CA LEU A 75 7.04 -0.22 -13.41
C LEU A 75 5.80 0.21 -12.62
N ASN A 76 5.74 -0.09 -11.32
CA ASN A 76 4.65 0.31 -10.44
C ASN A 76 4.59 1.85 -10.29
N ILE A 77 3.77 2.48 -11.13
CA ILE A 77 3.53 3.93 -11.16
C ILE A 77 2.81 4.45 -9.90
N GLU A 78 2.17 3.57 -9.13
CA GLU A 78 1.40 3.97 -7.95
C GLU A 78 2.29 4.10 -6.70
N ASN A 79 3.59 3.79 -6.79
CA ASN A 79 4.55 3.79 -5.68
C ASN A 79 4.06 3.02 -4.43
N LYS A 80 3.21 2.01 -4.64
CA LYS A 80 2.68 1.14 -3.58
C LYS A 80 3.68 0.03 -3.23
N PRO A 81 3.65 -0.49 -1.99
CA PRO A 81 4.38 -1.71 -1.68
C PRO A 81 3.91 -2.86 -2.57
N VAL A 82 4.87 -3.58 -3.17
CA VAL A 82 4.62 -4.77 -4.00
C VAL A 82 5.14 -6.00 -3.27
N LYS A 83 4.32 -7.06 -3.22
CA LYS A 83 4.69 -8.37 -2.70
C LYS A 83 4.77 -9.37 -3.85
N ILE A 84 5.94 -9.94 -4.07
CA ILE A 84 6.13 -11.03 -5.03
C ILE A 84 6.17 -12.34 -4.23
N LEU A 85 5.16 -13.18 -4.41
CA LEU A 85 5.04 -14.49 -3.77
C LEU A 85 5.55 -15.56 -4.72
N LEU A 86 6.52 -16.34 -4.27
CA LEU A 86 7.11 -17.43 -5.04
C LEU A 86 6.43 -18.74 -4.68
N SER A 87 5.91 -19.44 -5.68
CA SER A 87 5.58 -20.85 -5.53
C SER A 87 6.86 -21.66 -5.25
N PRO A 88 6.80 -22.75 -4.46
CA PRO A 88 7.97 -23.60 -4.25
C PRO A 88 8.51 -24.16 -5.58
N GLY A 89 9.83 -24.05 -5.80
CA GLY A 89 10.44 -24.53 -7.03
C GLY A 89 11.91 -24.12 -7.17
N ILE A 90 12.52 -24.54 -8.28
CA ILE A 90 13.86 -24.10 -8.68
C ILE A 90 13.67 -23.11 -9.83
N TYR A 91 14.10 -21.87 -9.62
CA TYR A 91 14.08 -20.82 -10.62
C TYR A 91 15.45 -20.76 -11.30
N THR A 92 15.51 -20.98 -12.61
CA THR A 92 16.75 -21.06 -13.39
C THR A 92 16.74 -20.11 -14.56
#